data_AF-A0A1R3UEZ3-F1
#
_entry.id   AF-A0A1R3UEZ3-F1
#
_cell.length_a   1.000
_cell.length_b   1.000
_cell.length_c   1.000
_cell.angle_alpha   90.00
_cell.angle_beta   90.00
_cell.angle_gamma   90.00
#
_symmetry.space_group_name_H-M   'P 1'
#
loop_
_entity.id
_entity.type
_entity.pdbx_description
1 polymer ?
#
loop_
_entity_poly.entity_id
_entity_poly.type
_entity_poly.pdbx_seq_one_letter_code
_entity_poly.pdbx_strand_id
1 'polypeptide(L)'
;MDQFGRYFTEFASSATRIETLPFYDVPEEKENYELFLSGAPLPPDRNREWADNIRRCVAEGRYMGRVHIIDKELTPYLNFEISWYYAINGPAGEDIRFIFREDVPDVTHTDTWLFDDTTVLDLAYDPQGRLLYVNHNDDPRRLTEARLAWREFHSRSFPLGELVARLRNSPVVVPEPRSASTAAPSTTPTRRGVRERVRTTSSNAGR
;
A
#
# COMPACT_ATOMS: atom_id res chain seq x y z
N MET A 1 9.01 -17.99 -10.11
CA MET A 1 8.82 -17.15 -8.91
C MET A 1 10.15 -16.46 -8.61
N ASP A 2 10.12 -15.13 -8.52
CA ASP A 2 11.28 -14.32 -8.15
C ASP A 2 11.62 -14.49 -6.66
N GLN A 3 12.69 -13.84 -6.19
CA GLN A 3 13.14 -13.98 -4.80
C GLN A 3 12.09 -13.47 -3.80
N PHE A 4 11.34 -12.43 -4.15
CA PHE A 4 10.33 -11.83 -3.29
C PHE A 4 9.12 -12.77 -3.10
N GLY A 5 8.61 -13.35 -4.19
CA GLY A 5 7.47 -14.27 -4.14
C GLY A 5 7.72 -15.52 -3.29
N ARG A 6 8.97 -15.98 -3.18
CA ARG A 6 9.31 -17.20 -2.40
C ARG A 6 9.03 -17.05 -0.92
N TYR A 7 9.25 -15.86 -0.35
CA TYR A 7 8.95 -15.62 1.06
C TYR A 7 7.49 -15.92 1.43
N PHE A 8 6.56 -15.75 0.50
CA PHE A 8 5.14 -15.96 0.73
C PHE A 8 4.67 -17.42 0.57
N THR A 9 5.57 -18.33 0.17
CA THR A 9 5.23 -19.74 -0.04
C THR A 9 6.17 -20.70 0.71
N GLU A 10 7.38 -20.25 1.04
CA GLU A 10 8.43 -21.07 1.65
C GLU A 10 8.65 -20.80 3.15
N PHE A 11 8.00 -19.77 3.74
CA PHE A 11 8.08 -19.50 5.19
C PHE A 11 7.62 -20.69 6.02
N ALA A 12 8.27 -20.95 7.15
CA ALA A 12 8.08 -22.17 7.94
C ALA A 12 6.97 -22.07 9.01
N SER A 13 6.81 -20.90 9.63
CA SER A 13 5.93 -20.71 10.78
C SER A 13 4.98 -19.51 10.61
N SER A 14 5.47 -18.35 10.19
CA SER A 14 4.66 -17.13 10.12
C SER A 14 5.02 -16.20 8.97
N ALA A 15 4.02 -15.53 8.41
CA ALA A 15 4.16 -14.39 7.52
C ALA A 15 3.26 -13.26 8.04
N THR A 16 3.85 -12.19 8.55
CA THR A 16 3.12 -11.11 9.24
C THR A 16 3.36 -9.76 8.58
N ARG A 17 2.29 -8.96 8.45
CA ARG A 17 2.28 -7.69 7.72
C ARG A 17 1.87 -6.52 8.62
N ILE A 18 2.65 -5.45 8.63
CA ILE A 18 2.28 -4.15 9.22
C ILE A 18 2.06 -3.16 8.09
N GLU A 19 0.86 -2.60 7.98
CA GLU A 19 0.49 -1.56 6.99
C GLU A 19 0.24 -0.22 7.68
N THR A 20 0.88 0.85 7.21
CA THR A 20 0.86 2.15 7.90
C THR A 20 0.15 3.25 7.13
N LEU A 21 -0.09 3.06 5.81
CA LEU A 21 -0.62 4.09 4.91
C LEU A 21 -2.11 3.89 4.64
N PRO A 22 -2.88 4.99 4.55
CA PRO A 22 -4.30 4.91 4.19
C PRO A 22 -4.56 4.75 2.68
N PHE A 23 -3.49 4.68 1.87
CA PHE A 23 -3.53 4.56 0.41
C PHE A 23 -2.19 4.00 -0.11
N TYR A 24 -2.26 3.04 -1.03
CA TYR A 24 -1.13 2.52 -1.78
C TYR A 24 -1.41 2.67 -3.29
N ASP A 25 -0.51 3.32 -4.03
CA ASP A 25 -0.60 3.46 -5.50
C ASP A 25 -0.06 2.17 -6.14
N VAL A 26 -0.93 1.16 -6.26
CA VAL A 26 -0.63 -0.14 -6.87
C VAL A 26 -1.16 -0.14 -8.31
N PRO A 27 -0.30 -0.02 -9.33
CA PRO A 27 -0.74 0.12 -10.73
C PRO A 27 -1.68 -0.98 -11.22
N GLU A 28 -1.45 -2.22 -10.78
CA GLU A 28 -2.21 -3.41 -11.13
C GLU A 28 -3.64 -3.39 -10.58
N GLU A 29 -3.90 -2.56 -9.57
CA GLU A 29 -5.21 -2.46 -8.91
C GLU A 29 -6.04 -1.31 -9.46
N LYS A 30 -5.46 -0.41 -10.26
CA LYS A 30 -6.09 0.84 -10.70
C LYS A 30 -7.45 0.60 -11.36
N GLU A 31 -7.53 -0.31 -12.33
CA GLU A 31 -8.79 -0.62 -13.02
C GLU A 31 -9.84 -1.17 -12.06
N ASN A 32 -9.43 -2.01 -11.12
CA ASN A 32 -10.33 -2.57 -10.11
C ASN A 32 -10.80 -1.50 -9.13
N TYR A 33 -9.93 -0.57 -8.76
CA TYR A 33 -10.28 0.53 -7.89
C TYR A 33 -11.28 1.48 -8.56
N GLU A 34 -11.09 1.79 -9.85
CA GLU A 34 -12.06 2.55 -10.64
C GLU A 34 -13.42 1.85 -10.74
N LEU A 35 -13.44 0.52 -10.96
CA LEU A 35 -14.67 -0.27 -10.94
C LEU A 35 -15.36 -0.22 -9.58
N PHE A 36 -14.61 -0.36 -8.48
CA PHE A 36 -15.16 -0.25 -7.13
C PHE A 36 -15.82 1.12 -6.90
N LEU A 37 -15.15 2.21 -7.27
CA LEU A 37 -15.68 3.57 -7.14
C LEU A 37 -16.96 3.79 -7.97
N SER A 38 -17.13 3.05 -9.07
CA SER A 38 -18.36 3.07 -9.88
C SER A 38 -19.53 2.29 -9.26
N GLY A 39 -19.32 1.61 -8.13
CA GLY A 39 -20.31 0.76 -7.48
C GLY A 39 -20.46 -0.63 -8.11
N ALA A 40 -19.48 -1.06 -8.92
CA ALA A 40 -19.47 -2.40 -9.48
C ALA A 40 -19.38 -3.46 -8.37
N PRO A 41 -19.99 -4.64 -8.55
CA PRO A 41 -19.83 -5.73 -7.60
C PRO A 41 -18.40 -6.28 -7.62
N LEU A 42 -18.02 -6.94 -6.53
CA LEU A 42 -16.75 -7.69 -6.41
C LEU A 42 -16.62 -8.70 -7.57
N PRO A 43 -15.53 -8.65 -8.36
CA PRO A 43 -15.29 -9.67 -9.39
C PRO A 43 -15.14 -11.08 -8.80
N PRO A 44 -15.69 -12.13 -9.43
CA PRO A 44 -15.78 -13.48 -8.85
C PRO A 44 -14.42 -14.18 -8.65
N ASP A 45 -13.39 -13.82 -9.41
CA ASP A 45 -12.04 -14.39 -9.32
C ASP A 45 -11.04 -13.46 -8.61
N ARG A 46 -11.55 -12.41 -7.97
CA ARG A 46 -10.70 -11.43 -7.31
C ARG A 46 -9.84 -12.10 -6.25
N ASN A 47 -8.53 -11.82 -6.32
CA ASN A 47 -7.53 -12.30 -5.36
C ASN A 47 -7.49 -13.83 -5.15
N ARG A 48 -8.03 -14.62 -6.08
CA ARG A 48 -8.16 -16.08 -5.94
C ARG A 48 -6.84 -16.77 -5.66
N GLU A 49 -5.80 -16.46 -6.43
CA GLU A 49 -4.47 -17.07 -6.29
C GLU A 49 -3.88 -16.83 -4.88
N TRP A 50 -3.99 -15.60 -4.38
CA TRP A 50 -3.54 -15.27 -3.04
C TRP A 50 -4.36 -15.96 -1.96
N ALA A 51 -5.68 -15.99 -2.10
CA ALA A 51 -6.57 -16.69 -1.19
C ALA A 51 -6.29 -18.21 -1.16
N ASP A 52 -5.98 -18.82 -2.30
CA ASP A 52 -5.59 -20.22 -2.40
C ASP A 52 -4.23 -20.45 -1.69
N ASN A 53 -3.28 -19.52 -1.81
CA ASN A 53 -2.02 -19.56 -1.07
C ASN A 53 -2.25 -19.50 0.45
N ILE A 54 -3.07 -18.56 0.93
CA ILE A 54 -3.42 -18.45 2.36
C ILE A 54 -4.00 -19.78 2.86
N ARG A 55 -5.00 -20.34 2.15
CA ARG A 55 -5.62 -21.61 2.56
C ARG A 55 -4.61 -22.75 2.65
N ARG A 56 -3.69 -22.84 1.70
CA ARG A 56 -2.60 -23.83 1.72
C ARG A 56 -1.72 -23.65 2.96
N CYS A 57 -1.21 -22.44 3.20
CA CYS A 57 -0.35 -22.16 4.35
C CYS A 57 -1.04 -22.50 5.68
N VAL A 58 -2.32 -22.11 5.83
CA VAL A 58 -3.12 -22.40 7.02
C VAL A 58 -3.36 -23.91 7.19
N ALA A 59 -3.64 -24.63 6.10
CA ALA A 59 -3.81 -26.09 6.14
C ALA A 59 -2.52 -26.83 6.56
N GLU A 60 -1.36 -26.23 6.29
CA GLU A 60 -0.05 -26.72 6.72
C GLU A 60 0.33 -26.29 8.15
N GLY A 61 -0.57 -25.60 8.87
CA GLY A 61 -0.35 -25.14 10.24
C GLY A 61 0.49 -23.87 10.37
N ARG A 62 0.73 -23.17 9.26
CA ARG A 62 1.46 -21.89 9.24
C ARG A 62 0.51 -20.73 9.50
N TYR A 63 1.04 -19.64 10.06
CA TYR A 63 0.27 -18.44 10.38
C TYR A 63 0.48 -17.34 9.33
N MET A 64 -0.61 -16.72 8.86
CA MET A 64 -0.53 -15.51 8.04
C MET A 64 -1.43 -14.44 8.65
N GLY A 65 -0.88 -13.26 8.90
CA GLY A 65 -1.58 -12.21 9.61
C GLY A 65 -1.15 -10.81 9.22
N ARG A 66 -2.03 -9.85 9.53
CA ARG A 66 -1.86 -8.45 9.18
C ARG A 66 -2.41 -7.55 10.28
N VAL A 67 -1.71 -6.46 10.55
CA VAL A 67 -2.25 -5.29 11.24
C VAL A 67 -2.14 -4.08 10.34
N HIS A 68 -3.28 -3.44 10.06
CA HIS A 68 -3.36 -2.18 9.31
C HIS A 68 -3.67 -1.02 10.27
N ILE A 69 -2.80 0.00 10.28
CA ILE A 69 -3.04 1.27 10.97
C ILE A 69 -4.03 2.09 10.15
N ILE A 70 -5.19 2.36 10.73
CA ILE A 70 -6.27 3.11 10.07
C ILE A 70 -6.64 4.36 10.87
N ASP A 71 -7.21 5.33 10.18
CA ASP A 71 -7.88 6.45 10.82
C ASP A 71 -9.35 6.08 11.13
N LYS A 72 -10.01 6.84 12.01
CA LYS A 72 -11.44 6.64 12.34
C LYS A 72 -12.35 6.79 11.12
N GLU A 73 -11.95 7.64 10.18
CA GLU A 73 -12.61 7.82 8.89
C GLU A 73 -11.82 7.04 7.82
N LEU A 74 -12.48 6.09 7.18
CA LEU A 74 -11.83 5.27 6.15
C LEU A 74 -11.75 6.05 4.84
N THR A 75 -10.58 5.98 4.20
CA THR A 75 -10.44 6.44 2.82
C THR A 75 -11.24 5.54 1.88
N PRO A 76 -11.62 6.03 0.68
CA PRO A 76 -12.24 5.17 -0.33
C PRO A 76 -11.38 3.96 -0.69
N TYR A 77 -10.04 4.10 -0.64
CA TYR A 77 -9.11 3.00 -0.89
C TYR A 77 -9.10 1.96 0.23
N LEU A 78 -9.10 2.36 1.50
CA LEU A 78 -9.23 1.39 2.60
C LEU A 78 -10.56 0.62 2.51
N ASN A 79 -11.65 1.31 2.16
CA ASN A 79 -12.93 0.64 1.95
C ASN A 79 -12.88 -0.36 0.77
N PHE A 80 -12.14 -0.02 -0.29
CA PHE A 80 -11.85 -0.93 -1.40
C PHE A 80 -11.05 -2.16 -0.94
N GLU A 81 -9.96 -1.98 -0.19
CA GLU A 81 -9.16 -3.10 0.34
C GLU A 81 -10.00 -4.03 1.22
N ILE A 82 -10.76 -3.46 2.16
CA ILE A 82 -11.63 -4.21 3.05
C ILE A 82 -12.65 -5.03 2.25
N SER A 83 -13.28 -4.40 1.26
CA SER A 83 -14.39 -5.01 0.52
C SER A 83 -13.93 -6.01 -0.54
N TRP A 84 -12.78 -5.78 -1.18
CA TRP A 84 -12.36 -6.54 -2.36
C TRP A 84 -11.18 -7.47 -2.11
N TYR A 85 -10.45 -7.31 -1.00
CA TYR A 85 -9.34 -8.19 -0.62
C TYR A 85 -9.60 -8.84 0.73
N TYR A 86 -9.81 -8.05 1.78
CA TYR A 86 -9.89 -8.61 3.13
C TYR A 86 -11.15 -9.47 3.34
N ALA A 87 -12.26 -9.13 2.67
CA ALA A 87 -13.46 -9.96 2.60
C ALA A 87 -13.23 -11.35 1.97
N ILE A 88 -12.17 -11.51 1.18
CA ILE A 88 -11.79 -12.79 0.54
C ILE A 88 -10.74 -13.50 1.38
N ASN A 89 -9.73 -12.76 1.84
CA ASN A 89 -8.58 -13.30 2.55
C ASN A 89 -8.92 -13.76 3.97
N GLY A 90 -9.80 -13.02 4.68
CA GLY A 90 -10.24 -13.39 6.02
C GLY A 90 -10.86 -14.80 6.05
N PRO A 91 -11.85 -15.11 5.19
CA PRO A 91 -12.38 -16.47 5.03
C PRO A 91 -11.37 -17.51 4.53
N ALA A 92 -10.30 -17.08 3.83
CA ALA A 92 -9.21 -17.96 3.43
C ALA A 92 -8.29 -18.34 4.61
N GLY A 93 -8.32 -17.57 5.70
CA GLY A 93 -7.61 -17.84 6.95
C GLY A 93 -6.57 -16.79 7.35
N GLU A 94 -6.47 -15.66 6.64
CA GLU A 94 -5.60 -14.55 7.07
C GLU A 94 -6.18 -13.89 8.34
N ASP A 95 -5.36 -13.76 9.39
CA ASP A 95 -5.73 -12.98 10.59
C ASP A 95 -5.58 -11.49 10.31
N ILE A 96 -6.66 -10.85 9.87
CA ILE A 96 -6.69 -9.44 9.49
C ILE A 96 -7.20 -8.59 10.65
N ARG A 97 -6.35 -7.65 11.08
CA ARG A 97 -6.61 -6.80 12.24
C ARG A 97 -6.32 -5.33 11.93
N PHE A 98 -6.90 -4.46 12.75
CA PHE A 98 -6.85 -3.02 12.60
C PHE A 98 -6.51 -2.36 13.92
N ILE A 99 -5.70 -1.31 13.88
CA ILE A 99 -5.42 -0.43 15.02
C ILE A 99 -5.70 1.00 14.59
N PHE A 100 -6.35 1.80 15.44
CA PHE A 100 -6.52 3.21 15.12
C PHE A 100 -5.21 3.95 15.29
N ARG A 101 -4.95 4.93 14.42
CA ARG A 101 -3.72 5.71 14.41
C ARG A 101 -3.43 6.36 15.77
N GLU A 102 -4.46 6.83 16.48
CA GLU A 102 -4.30 7.39 17.84
C GLU A 102 -3.93 6.37 18.92
N ASP A 103 -4.16 5.07 18.68
CA ASP A 103 -3.90 3.99 19.64
C ASP A 103 -2.55 3.30 19.38
N VAL A 104 -1.83 3.70 18.33
CA VAL A 104 -0.50 3.18 17.99
C VAL A 104 0.50 3.58 19.09
N PRO A 105 1.16 2.62 19.75
CA PRO A 105 2.15 2.92 20.77
C PRO A 105 3.43 3.51 20.17
N ASP A 106 4.21 4.20 21.01
CA ASP A 106 5.52 4.76 20.66
C ASP A 106 6.57 3.65 20.52
N VAL A 107 6.57 2.97 19.37
CA VAL A 107 7.53 1.95 18.96
C VAL A 107 7.98 2.20 17.53
N THR A 108 9.24 1.93 17.21
CA THR A 108 9.74 2.03 15.83
C THR A 108 8.98 1.06 14.92
N HIS A 109 8.36 1.59 13.86
CA HIS A 109 7.63 0.79 12.88
C HIS A 109 7.68 1.43 11.48
N THR A 110 7.54 0.58 10.47
CA THR A 110 7.40 0.94 9.06
C THR A 110 6.42 -0.02 8.41
N ASP A 111 6.09 0.21 7.14
CA ASP A 111 5.49 -0.80 6.30
C ASP A 111 6.44 -2.01 6.16
N THR A 112 6.03 -3.16 6.68
CA THR A 112 6.94 -4.30 6.82
C THR A 112 6.23 -5.64 6.66
N TRP A 113 6.90 -6.59 6.01
CA TRP A 113 6.67 -8.01 6.19
C TRP A 113 7.73 -8.63 7.11
N LEU A 114 7.30 -9.44 8.08
CA LEU A 114 8.14 -10.24 8.95
C LEU A 114 7.81 -11.72 8.76
N PHE A 115 8.78 -12.50 8.30
CA PHE A 115 8.66 -13.93 8.07
C PHE A 115 9.42 -14.72 9.12
N ASP A 116 8.79 -15.75 9.67
CA ASP A 116 9.31 -16.73 10.64
C ASP A 116 9.95 -16.09 11.88
N ASP A 117 9.52 -14.87 12.20
CA ASP A 117 10.17 -13.98 13.13
C ASP A 117 11.66 -13.73 12.83
N THR A 118 12.23 -14.08 11.68
CA THR A 118 13.67 -13.96 11.41
C THR A 118 14.02 -13.04 10.25
N THR A 119 13.11 -12.84 9.31
CA THR A 119 13.37 -12.13 8.06
C THR A 119 12.47 -10.91 7.95
N VAL A 120 13.08 -9.74 7.79
CA VAL A 120 12.38 -8.45 7.64
C VAL A 120 12.49 -7.96 6.20
N LEU A 121 11.34 -7.70 5.58
CA LEU A 121 11.26 -6.92 4.34
C LEU A 121 10.56 -5.59 4.64
N ASP A 122 11.30 -4.50 4.61
CA ASP A 122 10.75 -3.14 4.75
C ASP A 122 10.34 -2.61 3.38
N LEU A 123 9.14 -2.04 3.29
CA LEU A 123 8.59 -1.47 2.06
C LEU A 123 8.59 0.05 2.21
N ALA A 124 9.39 0.71 1.37
CA ALA A 124 9.49 2.16 1.36
C ALA A 124 8.52 2.72 0.32
N TYR A 125 7.64 3.61 0.75
CA TYR A 125 6.69 4.31 -0.10
C TYR A 125 6.95 5.81 -0.10
N ASP A 126 6.60 6.47 -1.19
CA ASP A 126 6.55 7.94 -1.23
C ASP A 126 5.24 8.46 -0.59
N PRO A 127 5.10 9.79 -0.38
CA PRO A 127 3.88 10.36 0.19
C PRO A 127 2.61 10.20 -0.67
N GLN A 128 2.74 9.72 -1.92
CA GLN A 128 1.62 9.39 -2.81
C GLN A 128 1.26 7.90 -2.74
N GLY A 129 1.94 7.10 -1.91
CA GLY A 129 1.71 5.67 -1.75
C GLY A 129 2.40 4.82 -2.81
N ARG A 130 3.32 5.38 -3.62
CA ARG A 130 4.05 4.61 -4.65
C ARG A 130 5.20 3.86 -4.00
N LEU A 131 5.31 2.56 -4.28
CA LEU A 131 6.42 1.76 -3.81
C LEU A 131 7.73 2.25 -4.46
N LEU A 132 8.68 2.67 -3.63
CA LEU A 132 10.01 3.09 -4.07
C LEU A 132 10.96 1.90 -4.15
N TYR A 133 11.01 1.09 -3.10
CA TYR A 133 11.82 -0.12 -3.03
C TYR A 133 11.37 -1.03 -1.89
N VAL A 134 11.75 -2.30 -2.01
CA VAL A 134 11.69 -3.29 -0.91
C VAL A 134 13.11 -3.54 -0.42
N ASN A 135 13.34 -3.37 0.87
CA ASN A 135 14.62 -3.60 1.51
C ASN A 135 14.57 -4.88 2.33
N HIS A 136 15.37 -5.88 1.96
CA HIS A 136 15.66 -7.01 2.85
C HIS A 136 16.60 -6.51 3.95
N ASN A 137 16.07 -6.39 5.17
CA ASN A 137 16.76 -5.68 6.24
C ASN A 137 17.43 -6.67 7.20
N ASP A 138 18.75 -6.82 7.05
CA ASP A 138 19.57 -7.73 7.85
C ASP A 138 20.10 -7.11 9.17
N ASP A 139 19.72 -5.86 9.52
CA ASP A 139 20.13 -5.26 10.82
C ASP A 139 19.40 -5.96 12.00
N PRO A 140 20.13 -6.60 12.93
CA PRO A 140 19.51 -7.27 14.08
C PRO A 140 18.67 -6.35 14.98
N ARG A 141 18.98 -5.05 15.01
CA ARG A 141 18.18 -4.06 15.74
C ARG A 141 16.83 -3.88 15.07
N ARG A 142 16.80 -3.76 13.74
CA ARG A 142 15.55 -3.66 12.98
C ARG A 142 14.68 -4.89 13.20
N LEU A 143 15.26 -6.09 13.20
CA LEU A 143 14.52 -7.33 13.48
C LEU A 143 13.85 -7.27 14.87
N THR A 144 14.57 -6.79 15.87
CA THR A 144 14.04 -6.61 17.22
C THR A 144 12.87 -5.61 17.24
N GLU A 145 13.00 -4.49 16.54
CA GLU A 145 11.95 -3.48 16.39
C GLU A 145 10.72 -4.03 15.65
N ALA A 146 10.90 -4.78 14.56
CA ALA A 146 9.80 -5.37 13.79
C ALA A 146 8.99 -6.36 14.65
N ARG A 147 9.66 -7.24 15.40
CA ARG A 147 9.02 -8.17 16.34
C ARG A 147 8.26 -7.42 17.44
N LEU A 148 8.85 -6.36 17.99
CA LEU A 148 8.22 -5.54 19.01
C LEU A 148 6.96 -4.85 18.47
N ALA A 149 7.07 -4.19 17.32
CA ALA A 149 5.95 -3.52 16.66
C ALA A 149 4.81 -4.51 16.36
N TRP A 150 5.12 -5.67 15.77
CA TRP A 150 4.12 -6.70 15.49
C TRP A 150 3.38 -7.14 16.77
N ARG A 151 4.12 -7.45 17.84
CA ARG A 151 3.53 -7.88 19.11
C ARG A 151 2.61 -6.80 19.71
N GLU A 152 3.10 -5.57 19.79
CA GLU A 152 2.32 -4.46 20.36
C GLU A 152 1.06 -4.19 19.52
N PHE A 153 1.18 -4.16 18.20
CA PHE A 153 0.08 -3.87 17.29
C PHE A 153 -0.95 -5.01 17.28
N HIS A 154 -0.52 -6.26 17.23
CA HIS A 154 -1.40 -7.42 17.27
C HIS A 154 -2.21 -7.46 18.57
N SER A 155 -1.57 -7.21 19.72
CA SER A 155 -2.24 -7.23 21.03
C SER A 155 -3.26 -6.10 21.26
N ARG A 156 -3.08 -4.95 20.60
CA ARG A 156 -3.94 -3.75 20.75
C ARG A 156 -4.98 -3.62 19.63
N SER A 157 -4.79 -4.32 18.52
CA SER A 157 -5.66 -4.27 17.36
C SER A 157 -6.96 -5.05 17.58
N PHE A 158 -7.95 -4.80 16.73
CA PHE A 158 -9.24 -5.48 16.67
C PHE A 158 -9.45 -6.18 15.32
N PRO A 159 -10.20 -7.29 15.25
CA PRO A 159 -10.30 -8.11 14.04
C PRO A 159 -11.22 -7.51 12.97
N LEU A 160 -11.06 -7.93 11.71
CA LEU A 160 -11.90 -7.55 10.57
C LEU A 160 -13.40 -7.67 10.83
N GLY A 161 -13.84 -8.74 11.48
CA GLY A 161 -15.26 -8.94 11.81
C GLY A 161 -15.83 -7.81 12.66
N GLU A 162 -15.03 -7.25 13.57
CA GLU A 162 -15.43 -6.12 14.40
C GLU A 162 -15.47 -4.81 13.58
N LEU A 163 -14.48 -4.57 12.71
CA LEU A 163 -14.52 -3.41 11.80
C LEU A 163 -15.78 -3.44 10.93
N VAL A 164 -16.05 -4.57 10.29
CA VAL A 164 -17.22 -4.76 9.44
C VAL A 164 -18.52 -4.55 10.22
N ALA A 165 -18.60 -5.00 11.48
CA ALA A 165 -19.76 -4.73 12.33
C ALA A 165 -19.93 -3.23 12.63
N ARG A 166 -18.83 -2.50 12.89
CA ARG A 166 -18.85 -1.04 13.09
C ARG A 166 -19.35 -0.30 11.85
N LEU A 167 -18.87 -0.69 10.66
CA LEU A 167 -19.28 -0.08 9.38
C LEU A 167 -20.78 -0.28 9.05
N ARG A 168 -21.38 -1.38 9.50
CA ARG A 168 -22.83 -1.60 9.34
C ARG A 168 -23.68 -0.73 10.28
N ASN A 169 -23.17 -0.44 11.47
CA ASN A 169 -23.92 0.21 12.55
C ASN A 169 -23.74 1.73 12.58
N SER A 170 -22.65 2.23 12.01
CA SER A 170 -22.40 3.66 11.77
C SER A 170 -21.90 3.80 10.34
N PRO A 171 -22.59 4.56 9.45
CA PRO A 171 -22.05 4.84 8.13
C PRO A 171 -20.78 5.68 8.32
N VAL A 172 -19.62 5.07 8.13
CA VAL A 172 -18.39 5.82 7.94
C VAL A 172 -18.60 6.67 6.70
N VAL A 173 -18.37 7.98 6.84
CA VAL A 173 -18.38 8.89 5.71
C VAL A 173 -17.19 8.51 4.85
N VAL A 174 -17.45 7.84 3.73
CA VAL A 174 -16.47 7.71 2.66
C VAL A 174 -16.58 8.99 1.86
N PRO A 175 -15.62 9.93 1.96
CA PRO A 175 -15.68 11.15 1.17
C PRO A 175 -15.63 10.78 -0.31
N GLU A 176 -16.47 11.43 -1.13
CA GLU A 176 -16.39 11.22 -2.58
C GLU A 176 -14.95 11.51 -3.06
N PRO A 177 -14.43 10.70 -3.99
CA PRO A 177 -13.09 10.94 -4.53
C PRO A 177 -13.05 12.36 -5.10
N ARG A 178 -12.16 13.22 -4.58
CA ARG A 178 -11.95 14.56 -5.14
C ARG A 178 -11.58 14.39 -6.61
N SER A 179 -12.45 14.84 -7.50
CA SER A 179 -12.14 14.98 -8.92
C SER A 179 -10.83 15.73 -9.05
N ALA A 180 -9.84 15.11 -9.68
CA ALA A 180 -8.59 15.78 -10.00
C ALA A 180 -8.94 17.00 -10.86
N SER A 181 -8.83 18.20 -10.28
CA SER A 181 -8.96 19.44 -11.03
C SER A 181 -7.77 19.52 -11.98
N THR A 182 -8.00 19.14 -13.23
CA THR A 182 -7.06 19.33 -14.35
C THR A 182 -6.93 20.83 -14.65
N ALA A 183 -6.24 21.56 -13.78
CA ALA A 183 -5.76 22.89 -14.08
C ALA A 183 -4.30 22.74 -14.55
N ALA A 184 -4.13 22.49 -15.85
CA ALA A 184 -2.84 22.66 -16.49
C ALA A 184 -2.45 24.16 -16.44
N PRO A 185 -1.21 24.53 -16.13
CA PRO A 185 -0.76 25.91 -16.26
C PRO A 185 -0.72 26.26 -17.76
N SER A 186 -1.60 27.18 -18.16
CA SER A 186 -1.60 27.79 -19.49
C SER A 186 -0.32 28.60 -19.69
N THR A 187 0.63 28.07 -20.45
CA THR A 187 1.79 28.81 -20.96
C THR A 187 1.42 29.52 -22.25
N THR A 188 1.21 30.83 -22.16
CA THR A 188 1.09 31.72 -23.32
C THR A 188 2.49 32.20 -23.72
N PRO A 189 2.97 31.96 -24.96
CA PRO A 189 4.22 32.56 -25.42
C PRO A 189 3.93 33.96 -25.98
N THR A 190 4.43 35.00 -25.31
CA THR A 190 4.44 36.36 -25.87
C THR A 190 5.54 36.47 -26.93
N ARG A 191 5.14 36.52 -28.19
CA ARG A 191 5.99 36.84 -29.34
C ARG A 191 6.04 38.36 -29.51
N ARG A 192 7.22 38.98 -29.37
CA ARG A 192 7.49 40.32 -29.93
C ARG A 192 8.80 40.26 -30.71
N GLY A 193 8.68 40.35 -32.03
CA GLY A 193 9.82 40.54 -32.93
C GLY A 193 10.12 42.01 -33.11
N VAL A 194 11.40 42.34 -33.34
CA VAL A 194 11.85 43.53 -34.03
C VAL A 194 13.03 43.13 -34.92
N ARG A 195 12.84 43.31 -36.24
CA ARG A 195 13.87 43.35 -37.32
C ARG A 195 14.84 44.52 -37.04
N GLU A 196 16.02 44.72 -37.59
CA GLU A 196 16.71 44.38 -38.84
C GLU A 196 18.08 45.09 -38.73
N ARG A 197 19.19 44.51 -39.20
CA ARG A 197 20.00 45.08 -40.30
C ARG A 197 21.34 44.37 -40.47
N VAL A 198 21.59 44.11 -41.75
CA VAL A 198 22.78 43.61 -42.44
C VAL A 198 23.96 44.59 -42.34
N ARG A 199 25.20 44.06 -42.26
CA ARG A 199 26.38 44.53 -43.03
C ARG A 199 27.54 43.52 -43.01
N THR A 200 27.70 42.86 -44.16
CA THR A 200 28.91 42.59 -44.96
C THR A 200 30.34 42.57 -44.36
N THR A 201 31.01 41.44 -44.67
CA THR A 201 32.40 41.25 -45.20
C THR A 201 33.62 41.61 -44.34
N SER A 202 34.45 40.61 -44.00
CA SER A 202 35.70 40.27 -44.74
C SER A 202 36.63 39.35 -43.92
N SER A 203 37.22 38.37 -44.62
CA SER A 203 38.57 37.75 -44.51
C SER A 203 39.49 38.28 -43.38
N ASN A 204 40.30 37.49 -42.66
CA ASN A 204 41.37 36.62 -43.16
C ASN A 204 42.07 35.86 -42.01
N ALA A 205 42.79 34.79 -42.35
CA ALA A 205 43.66 34.00 -41.47
C ALA A 205 45.00 34.70 -41.16
N GLY A 206 45.67 34.32 -40.07
CA GLY A 206 47.13 34.38 -40.00
C GLY A 206 47.78 34.64 -38.63
N ARG A 207 48.51 33.61 -38.17
CA ARG A 207 49.56 33.55 -37.14
C ARG A 207 49.16 33.46 -35.67
#